data_AF-A0A2T5NMX6-F1
#
_entry.id   AF-A0A2T5NMX6-F1
#
_cell.length_a   1.000
_cell.length_b   1.000
_cell.length_c   1.000
_cell.angle_alpha   90.00
_cell.angle_beta   90.00
_cell.angle_gamma   90.00
#
_symmetry.space_group_name_H-M   'P 1'
#
loop_
_entity.id
_entity.type
_entity.pdbx_description
1 polymer ?
#
loop_
_entity_poly.entity_id
_entity_poly.type
_entity_poly.pdbx_seq_one_letter_code
_entity_poly.pdbx_strand_id
1 'polypeptide(L)'
;MANIDEVWIDHITTLILNSRSNTGITDIEINQAISSTNQLITNYKGKKYLPMAIVNVLIDMQASLITSADWHKNEKKQTAMSESIYKTALHLSDLARDITI
;
A
#
# COMPACT_ATOMS: atom_id res chain seq x y z
N MET A 1 19.49 -10.46 -8.62
CA MET A 1 18.96 -9.38 -7.75
C MET A 1 17.55 -9.10 -8.26
N ALA A 2 16.52 -9.24 -7.42
CA ALA A 2 15.14 -8.99 -7.87
C ALA A 2 14.96 -7.50 -8.19
N ASN A 3 14.20 -7.18 -9.23
CA ASN A 3 13.84 -5.81 -9.57
C ASN A 3 12.92 -5.27 -8.46
N ILE A 4 13.36 -4.24 -7.73
CA ILE A 4 12.58 -3.73 -6.60
C ILE A 4 11.23 -3.17 -7.02
N ASP A 5 11.12 -2.64 -8.23
CA ASP A 5 9.86 -2.11 -8.74
C ASP A 5 8.82 -3.22 -8.87
N GLU A 6 9.23 -4.38 -9.40
CA GLU A 6 8.36 -5.56 -9.55
C GLU A 6 7.97 -6.15 -8.19
N VAL A 7 8.93 -6.28 -7.27
CA VAL A 7 8.68 -6.77 -5.91
C VAL A 7 7.71 -5.85 -5.16
N TRP A 8 7.90 -4.54 -5.28
CA TRP A 8 7.01 -3.56 -4.65
C TRP A 8 5.62 -3.60 -5.25
N ILE A 9 5.48 -3.67 -6.58
CA ILE A 9 4.18 -3.79 -7.26
C ILE A 9 3.45 -5.04 -6.76
N ASP A 10 4.13 -6.18 -6.65
CA ASP A 10 3.55 -7.44 -6.18
C ASP A 10 3.04 -7.35 -4.73
N HIS A 11 3.87 -6.83 -3.82
CA HIS A 11 3.48 -6.66 -2.42
C HIS A 11 2.27 -5.71 -2.27
N ILE A 12 2.26 -4.58 -2.97
CA ILE A 12 1.15 -3.62 -2.89
C ILE A 12 -0.12 -4.21 -3.51
N THR A 13 0.00 -4.90 -4.66
CA THR A 13 -1.16 -5.54 -5.31
C THR A 13 -1.76 -6.63 -4.42
N THR A 14 -0.92 -7.45 -3.79
CA THR A 14 -1.35 -8.48 -2.84
C THR A 14 -2.09 -7.86 -1.65
N LEU A 15 -1.53 -6.80 -1.05
CA LEU A 15 -2.17 -6.08 0.05
C LEU A 15 -3.55 -5.52 -0.37
N ILE A 16 -3.65 -4.92 -1.55
CA ILE A 16 -4.91 -4.39 -2.09
C ILE A 16 -5.94 -5.51 -2.25
N LEU A 17 -5.56 -6.63 -2.87
CA LEU A 17 -6.47 -7.75 -3.11
C LEU A 17 -6.98 -8.33 -1.80
N ASN A 18 -6.10 -8.52 -0.82
CA ASN A 18 -6.48 -9.11 0.47
C ASN A 18 -7.29 -8.15 1.34
N SER A 19 -7.06 -6.83 1.23
CA SER A 19 -7.90 -5.82 1.89
C SER A 19 -9.36 -5.84 1.46
N ARG A 20 -9.66 -6.34 0.25
CA ARG A 20 -11.02 -6.48 -0.28
C ARG A 20 -11.67 -7.81 0.10
N SER A 21 -10.96 -8.69 0.79
CA SER A 21 -11.46 -9.99 1.23
C SER A 21 -12.19 -9.87 2.57
N ASN A 22 -13.01 -10.86 2.92
CA ASN A 22 -13.66 -10.91 4.24
C ASN A 22 -12.66 -11.03 5.40
N THR A 23 -11.48 -11.62 5.13
CA THR A 23 -10.41 -11.79 6.13
C THR A 23 -9.64 -10.49 6.34
N GLY A 24 -9.57 -9.64 5.32
CA GLY A 24 -8.79 -8.41 5.33
C GLY A 24 -7.29 -8.65 5.17
N ILE A 25 -6.49 -7.72 5.72
CA ILE A 25 -5.02 -7.74 5.64
C ILE A 25 -4.39 -8.29 6.91
N THR A 26 -3.18 -8.84 6.77
CA THR A 26 -2.37 -9.39 7.85
C THR A 26 -1.14 -8.54 8.12
N ASP A 27 -0.56 -8.66 9.33
CA ASP A 27 0.68 -7.96 9.68
C ASP A 27 1.85 -8.32 8.76
N ILE A 28 1.88 -9.55 8.25
CA ILE A 28 2.92 -10.00 7.31
C ILE A 28 2.87 -9.17 6.03
N GLU A 29 1.68 -9.05 5.43
CA GLU A 29 1.46 -8.30 4.19
C GLU A 29 1.72 -6.80 4.40
N ILE A 30 1.28 -6.25 5.54
CA ILE A 30 1.56 -4.86 5.93
C ILE A 30 3.07 -4.63 6.00
N ASN A 31 3.80 -5.50 6.70
CA ASN A 31 5.25 -5.37 6.85
C ASN A 31 5.99 -5.54 5.51
N GLN A 32 5.53 -6.42 4.62
CA GLN A 32 6.09 -6.57 3.26
C GLN A 32 5.88 -5.32 2.41
N ALA A 33 4.67 -4.75 2.44
CA ALA A 33 4.34 -3.51 1.75
C ALA A 33 5.19 -2.33 2.26
N ILE A 34 5.32 -2.17 3.59
CA ILE A 34 6.16 -1.13 4.20
C ILE A 34 7.64 -1.33 3.84
N SER A 35 8.15 -2.54 3.98
CA SER A 35 9.56 -2.85 3.71
C SER A 35 9.93 -2.55 2.26
N SER A 36 9.12 -3.03 1.32
CA SER A 36 9.35 -2.76 -0.11
C SER A 36 9.15 -1.29 -0.47
N THR A 37 8.22 -0.57 0.18
CA THR A 37 8.05 0.87 -0.03
C THR A 37 9.28 1.65 0.42
N ASN A 38 9.88 1.29 1.56
CA ASN A 38 11.14 1.90 2.02
C ASN A 38 12.32 1.65 1.04
N GLN A 39 12.37 0.46 0.45
CA GLN A 39 13.36 0.15 -0.59
C GLN A 39 13.10 0.95 -1.86
N LEU A 40 11.83 1.11 -2.27
CA LEU A 40 11.42 1.96 -3.38
C LEU A 40 11.80 3.42 -3.16
N ILE A 41 11.57 3.97 -1.95
CA ILE A 41 12.02 5.32 -1.56
C ILE A 41 13.54 5.44 -1.74
N THR A 42 14.31 4.49 -1.21
CA THR A 42 15.78 4.51 -1.36
C THR A 42 16.19 4.54 -2.83
N ASN A 43 15.41 3.87 -3.69
CA ASN A 43 15.67 3.81 -5.12
C ASN A 43 15.28 5.09 -5.88
N TYR A 44 14.28 5.85 -5.45
CA TYR A 44 13.71 6.96 -6.23
C TYR A 44 13.77 8.34 -5.57
N LYS A 45 14.09 8.42 -4.28
CA LYS A 45 14.20 9.70 -3.57
C LYS A 45 15.20 10.64 -4.25
N GLY A 46 14.77 11.87 -4.49
CA GLY A 46 15.56 12.90 -5.18
C GLY A 46 15.82 12.62 -6.67
N LYS A 47 15.29 11.54 -7.25
CA LYS A 47 15.37 11.33 -8.70
C LYS A 47 14.36 12.22 -9.41
N LYS A 48 14.77 12.72 -10.58
CA LYS A 48 13.94 13.58 -11.43
C LYS A 48 12.68 12.88 -11.98
N TYR A 49 12.67 11.55 -11.98
CA TYR A 49 11.58 10.77 -12.55
C TYR A 49 11.18 9.62 -11.63
N LEU A 50 9.89 9.32 -11.62
CA LEU A 50 9.30 8.11 -11.08
C LEU A 50 8.57 7.40 -12.22
N PRO A 51 8.74 6.08 -12.42
CA PRO A 51 8.04 5.36 -13.47
C PRO A 51 6.53 5.48 -13.32
N MET A 52 5.82 5.67 -14.43
CA MET A 52 4.36 5.82 -14.43
C MET A 52 3.65 4.61 -13.83
N ALA A 53 4.21 3.40 -13.98
CA ALA A 53 3.67 2.20 -13.36
C ALA A 53 3.63 2.30 -11.83
N ILE A 54 4.68 2.86 -11.21
CA ILE A 54 4.74 3.07 -9.77
C ILE A 54 3.72 4.13 -9.33
N VAL A 55 3.60 5.23 -10.08
CA VAL A 55 2.61 6.29 -9.83
C VAL A 55 1.19 5.72 -9.85
N ASN A 56 0.86 4.91 -10.85
CA ASN A 56 -0.47 4.30 -10.96
C ASN A 56 -0.78 3.39 -9.77
N VAL A 57 0.17 2.53 -9.38
CA VAL A 57 -0.02 1.63 -8.24
C VAL A 57 -0.16 2.40 -6.92
N LEU A 58 0.54 3.53 -6.74
CA LEU A 58 0.37 4.39 -5.56
C LEU A 58 -1.04 4.98 -5.46
N ILE A 59 -1.60 5.44 -6.59
CA ILE A 59 -2.97 5.97 -6.66
C ILE A 59 -3.99 4.87 -6.37
N ASP A 60 -3.84 3.72 -7.06
CA ASP A 60 -4.74 2.58 -6.90
C ASP A 60 -4.70 2.03 -5.46
N MET A 61 -3.53 2.00 -4.84
CA MET A 61 -3.36 1.61 -3.44
C MET A 61 -4.18 2.49 -2.51
N GLN A 62 -4.07 3.82 -2.62
CA GLN A 62 -4.79 4.73 -1.73
C GLN A 62 -6.31 4.60 -1.88
N ALA A 63 -6.81 4.65 -3.12
CA ALA A 63 -8.24 4.53 -3.39
C ALA A 63 -8.80 3.18 -2.91
N SER A 64 -8.05 2.10 -3.16
CA SER A 64 -8.47 0.75 -2.82
C SER A 64 -8.48 0.50 -1.32
N LEU A 65 -7.44 0.89 -0.60
CA LEU A 65 -7.35 0.67 0.84
C LEU A 65 -8.41 1.49 1.58
N ILE A 66 -8.63 2.76 1.21
CA ILE A 66 -9.68 3.60 1.82
C ILE A 66 -11.07 2.98 1.59
N THR A 67 -11.38 2.60 0.35
CA THR A 67 -12.67 1.98 0.02
C THR A 67 -12.87 0.67 0.77
N SER A 68 -11.83 -0.14 0.89
CA SER A 68 -11.89 -1.42 1.61
C SER A 68 -12.07 -1.21 3.12
N ALA A 69 -11.40 -0.22 3.70
CA ALA A 69 -11.58 0.14 5.10
C ALA A 69 -13.03 0.60 5.38
N ASP A 70 -13.62 1.39 4.49
CA ASP A 70 -15.02 1.79 4.60
C ASP A 70 -15.98 0.61 4.46
N TRP A 71 -15.72 -0.30 3.53
CA TRP A 71 -16.50 -1.53 3.38
C TRP A 71 -16.43 -2.40 4.64
N HIS A 72 -15.24 -2.61 5.21
CA HIS A 72 -15.08 -3.35 6.46
C HIS A 72 -15.85 -2.71 7.62
N LYS A 73 -15.83 -1.37 7.72
CA LYS A 73 -16.57 -0.64 8.76
C LYS A 73 -18.08 -0.72 8.56
N ASN A 74 -18.54 -0.38 7.38
CA ASN A 74 -19.94 -0.09 7.12
C ASN A 74 -20.74 -1.34 6.75
N GLU A 75 -20.17 -2.20 5.91
CA GLU A 75 -20.85 -3.42 5.42
C GLU A 75 -20.56 -4.62 6.32
N LYS A 76 -19.30 -4.82 6.72
CA LYS A 76 -18.89 -5.99 7.54
C LYS A 76 -18.97 -5.79 9.04
N LYS A 77 -19.12 -4.56 9.50
CA LYS A 77 -19.08 -4.19 10.93
C LYS A 77 -17.78 -4.67 11.62
N GLN A 78 -16.69 -4.78 10.86
CA GLN A 78 -15.35 -5.18 11.31
C GLN A 78 -14.51 -3.93 11.58
N THR A 79 -14.83 -3.19 12.64
CA THR A 79 -14.19 -1.90 12.96
C THR A 79 -12.66 -2.02 13.12
N ALA A 80 -12.18 -3.06 13.79
CA ALA A 80 -10.74 -3.27 14.00
C ALA A 80 -9.97 -3.44 12.67
N MET A 81 -10.54 -4.19 11.71
CA MET A 81 -9.94 -4.36 10.38
C MET A 81 -9.96 -3.06 9.59
N SER A 82 -11.07 -2.33 9.64
CA SER A 82 -11.17 -1.00 9.04
C SER A 82 -10.07 -0.06 9.55
N GLU A 83 -9.89 0.01 10.87
CA GLU A 83 -8.84 0.83 11.49
C GLU A 83 -7.43 0.38 11.07
N SER A 84 -7.19 -0.93 10.98
CA SER A 84 -5.92 -1.47 10.50
C SER A 84 -5.63 -1.03 9.06
N ILE A 85 -6.60 -1.20 8.15
CA ILE A 85 -6.46 -0.81 6.75
C ILE A 85 -6.27 0.71 6.64
N TYR A 86 -7.03 1.52 7.38
CA TYR A 86 -6.88 2.98 7.38
C TYR A 86 -5.49 3.42 7.85
N LYS A 87 -4.98 2.85 8.95
CA LYS A 87 -3.63 3.15 9.45
C LYS A 87 -2.57 2.77 8.44
N THR A 88 -2.69 1.61 7.81
CA THR A 88 -1.76 1.16 6.75
C THR A 88 -1.81 2.08 5.54
N ALA A 89 -2.99 2.49 5.09
CA ALA A 89 -3.15 3.42 3.96
C ALA A 89 -2.47 4.77 4.24
N LEU A 90 -2.70 5.34 5.43
CA LEU A 90 -2.06 6.60 5.84
C LEU A 90 -0.53 6.46 5.91
N HIS A 91 -0.04 5.39 6.54
CA HIS A 91 1.39 5.18 6.67
C HIS A 91 2.09 4.99 5.31
N LEU A 92 1.51 4.20 4.42
CA LEU A 92 2.04 4.03 3.06
C LEU A 92 1.96 5.32 2.23
N SER A 93 0.94 6.16 2.46
CA SER A 93 0.85 7.51 1.87
C SER A 93 2.01 8.40 2.30
N ASP A 94 2.29 8.44 3.60
CA ASP A 94 3.37 9.27 4.15
C ASP A 94 4.73 8.80 3.63
N LEU A 95 4.96 7.48 3.59
CA LEU A 95 6.16 6.92 2.96
C LEU A 95 6.24 7.25 1.46
N ALA A 96 5.14 7.12 0.71
CA ALA A 96 5.13 7.43 -0.72
C ALA A 96 5.43 8.92 -1.00
N ARG A 97 5.02 9.83 -0.11
CA ARG A 97 5.33 11.26 -0.23
C ARG A 97 6.84 11.50 -0.21
N ASP A 98 7.58 10.75 0.61
CA ASP A 98 9.05 10.85 0.70
C ASP A 98 9.79 10.42 -0.59
N ILE A 99 9.11 9.75 -1.53
CA ILE A 99 9.66 9.45 -2.85
C ILE A 99 9.77 10.72 -3.70
N THR A 100 8.80 11.64 -3.53
CA THR A 100 8.64 12.84 -4.37
C THR A 100 9.37 14.07 -3.83
N ILE A 101 9.91 14.00 -2.61
CA ILE A 101 10.69 15.05 -1.94
C ILE A 101 12.18 14.77 -2.12
#